data_AF-A0A8D8ZI38-F1
#
_entry.id   AF-A0A8D8ZI38-F1
#
_cell.length_a   1.000
_cell.length_b   1.000
_cell.length_c   1.000
_cell.angle_alpha   90.00
_cell.angle_beta   90.00
_cell.angle_gamma   90.00
#
_symmetry.space_group_name_H-M   'P 1'
#
loop_
_entity.id
_entity.type
_entity.pdbx_description
1 polymer ?
#
loop_
_entity_poly.entity_id
_entity_poly.type
_entity_poly.pdbx_seq_one_letter_code
_entity_poly.pdbx_strand_id
1 'polypeptide(L)'
;MYVIIDNISVRMGERFDNIKDLEFLVLVNSDDFEMFNISFPNDAFNALKKIYGDVFDFGVLKIELEVLYADRDSYKRTLPDLLEYFLISKLDGALPQVFKLLELCICIPATSAAVERSFSALKRIHTFISGIPKVRRENLT
;
A
#
# COMPACT_ATOMS: atom_id res chain seq x y z
N MET A 1 2.17 -30.55 15.19
CA MET A 1 2.68 -30.19 13.86
C MET A 1 1.50 -29.56 13.14
N TYR A 2 1.45 -28.23 13.08
CA TYR A 2 0.33 -27.49 12.49
C TYR A 2 0.76 -26.92 11.14
N VAL A 3 0.94 -27.81 10.16
CA VAL A 3 1.41 -27.50 8.80
C VAL A 3 0.59 -26.38 8.15
N ILE A 4 -0.69 -26.27 8.51
CA ILE A 4 -1.61 -25.22 8.05
C ILE A 4 -1.22 -23.85 8.63
N ILE A 5 -0.91 -23.77 9.93
CA ILE A 5 -0.58 -22.52 10.61
C ILE A 5 0.81 -22.03 10.22
N ASP A 6 1.76 -22.96 10.03
CA ASP A 6 3.08 -22.65 9.51
C ASP A 6 2.98 -22.13 8.06
N ASN A 7 2.16 -22.76 7.21
CA ASN A 7 1.91 -22.25 5.85
C ASN A 7 1.28 -20.86 5.86
N ILE A 8 0.27 -20.61 6.70
CA ILE A 8 -0.38 -19.30 6.79
C ILE A 8 0.62 -18.24 7.28
N SER A 9 1.50 -18.59 8.23
CA SER A 9 2.52 -17.68 8.75
C SER A 9 3.59 -17.34 7.69
N VAL A 10 4.07 -18.35 6.96
CA VAL A 10 5.04 -18.15 5.87
C VAL A 10 4.44 -17.31 4.75
N ARG A 11 3.22 -17.65 4.29
CA ARG A 11 2.52 -16.90 3.23
C ARG A 11 2.20 -15.47 3.64
N MET A 12 1.89 -15.23 4.91
CA MET A 12 1.74 -13.88 5.45
C MET A 12 3.10 -13.16 5.44
N GLY A 13 4.18 -13.79 5.91
CA GLY A 13 5.54 -13.23 5.82
C GLY A 13 5.91 -12.82 4.39
N GLU A 14 5.76 -13.73 3.42
CA GLU A 14 6.01 -13.48 2.00
C GLU A 14 5.16 -12.34 1.42
N ARG A 15 3.89 -12.25 1.81
CA ARG A 15 2.97 -11.20 1.32
C ARG A 15 3.33 -9.81 1.85
N PHE A 16 4.02 -9.72 2.99
CA PHE A 16 4.32 -8.46 3.67
C PHE A 16 5.82 -8.14 3.78
N ASP A 17 6.71 -9.03 3.33
CA ASP A 17 8.14 -8.75 3.16
C ASP A 17 8.39 -7.64 2.12
N ASN A 18 7.39 -7.36 1.28
CA ASN A 18 7.44 -6.38 0.20
C ASN A 18 7.04 -4.96 0.63
N ILE A 19 7.15 -4.58 1.91
CA ILE A 19 6.90 -3.18 2.34
C ILE A 19 7.81 -2.19 1.62
N LYS A 20 9.03 -2.61 1.23
CA LYS A 20 9.95 -1.82 0.38
C LYS A 20 9.38 -1.53 -1.01
N ASP A 21 8.42 -2.32 -1.47
CA ASP A 21 7.73 -2.09 -2.74
C ASP A 21 6.67 -0.98 -2.61
N LEU A 22 6.42 -0.42 -1.42
CA LEU A 22 5.49 0.71 -1.23
C LEU A 22 6.14 2.09 -1.35
N GLU A 23 7.40 2.17 -1.78
CA GLU A 23 8.11 3.45 -2.01
C GLU A 23 7.35 4.41 -2.94
N PHE A 24 6.53 3.87 -3.85
CA PHE A 24 5.69 4.68 -4.74
C PHE A 24 4.58 5.46 -4.03
N LEU A 25 4.23 5.15 -2.78
CA LEU A 25 3.23 5.91 -2.02
C LEU A 25 3.65 7.37 -1.80
N VAL A 26 4.96 7.64 -1.82
CA VAL A 26 5.51 8.99 -1.75
C VAL A 26 5.03 9.85 -2.94
N LEU A 27 4.74 9.27 -4.10
CA LEU A 27 4.27 10.00 -5.29
C LEU A 27 2.97 10.80 -5.05
N VAL A 28 2.15 10.36 -4.10
CA VAL A 28 0.86 10.98 -3.74
C VAL A 28 0.93 11.72 -2.41
N ASN A 29 2.12 11.88 -1.83
CA ASN A 29 2.31 12.66 -0.61
C ASN A 29 2.27 14.16 -0.91
N SER A 30 1.14 14.79 -0.58
CA SER A 30 0.89 16.20 -0.89
C SER A 30 1.78 17.18 -0.13
N ASP A 31 2.45 16.74 0.94
CA ASP A 31 3.43 17.55 1.66
C ASP A 31 4.71 17.77 0.83
N ASP A 32 5.03 16.84 -0.07
CA ASP A 32 6.26 16.85 -0.87
C ASP A 32 6.03 17.40 -2.30
N PHE A 33 4.80 17.74 -2.69
CA PHE A 33 4.47 18.21 -4.04
C PHE A 33 5.27 19.46 -4.45
N GLU A 34 5.56 20.37 -3.51
CA GLU A 34 6.40 21.53 -3.77
C GLU A 34 7.81 21.13 -4.22
N MET A 35 8.38 20.11 -3.58
CA MET A 35 9.69 19.58 -3.93
C MET A 35 9.63 18.81 -5.26
N PHE A 36 8.58 18.04 -5.49
CA PHE A 36 8.40 17.25 -6.71
C PHE A 36 8.17 18.09 -7.97
N ASN A 37 7.57 19.26 -7.82
CA ASN A 37 7.44 20.23 -8.90
C ASN A 37 8.81 20.76 -9.36
N ILE A 38 9.80 20.82 -8.47
CA ILE A 38 11.18 21.23 -8.80
C ILE A 38 12.01 20.04 -9.28
N SER A 39 11.87 18.89 -8.62
CA SER A 39 12.62 17.67 -8.89
C SER A 39 11.70 16.46 -8.83
N PHE A 40 11.36 15.93 -9.99
CA PHE A 40 10.46 14.79 -10.10
C PHE A 40 11.01 13.55 -9.37
N PRO A 41 10.19 12.82 -8.58
CA PRO A 41 10.61 11.65 -7.82
C PRO A 41 10.74 10.40 -8.72
N ASN A 42 11.80 10.35 -9.52
CA ASN A 42 12.06 9.27 -10.47
C ASN A 42 12.18 7.88 -9.82
N ASP A 43 12.75 7.80 -8.62
CA ASP A 43 12.95 6.52 -7.93
C ASP A 43 11.61 5.88 -7.54
N ALA A 44 10.72 6.67 -6.92
CA ALA A 44 9.37 6.24 -6.56
C ALA A 44 8.53 5.90 -7.80
N PHE A 45 8.71 6.66 -8.89
CA PHE A 45 8.05 6.39 -10.17
C PHE A 45 8.52 5.08 -10.82
N ASN A 46 9.82 4.80 -10.76
CA ASN A 46 10.39 3.54 -11.24
C ASN A 46 9.96 2.35 -10.36
N ALA A 47 9.83 2.55 -9.05
CA ALA A 47 9.27 1.56 -8.13
C ALA A 47 7.83 1.22 -8.53
N LEU A 48 6.99 2.22 -8.79
CA LEU A 48 5.63 2.01 -9.31
C LEU A 48 5.64 1.20 -10.61
N LYS A 49 6.53 1.54 -11.55
CA LYS A 49 6.66 0.86 -12.84
C LYS A 49 7.08 -0.59 -12.72
N LYS A 50 7.94 -0.91 -11.76
CA LYS A 50 8.39 -2.29 -11.50
C LYS A 50 7.24 -3.19 -11.04
N ILE A 51 6.29 -2.64 -10.27
CA ILE A 51 5.24 -3.41 -9.61
C ILE A 51 3.94 -3.40 -10.44
N TYR A 52 3.58 -2.24 -10.97
CA TYR A 52 2.32 -1.99 -11.67
C TYR A 52 2.53 -1.59 -13.13
N GLY A 53 3.61 -2.06 -13.75
CA GLY A 53 4.02 -1.75 -15.13
C GLY A 53 2.91 -1.94 -16.18
N ASP A 54 2.06 -2.94 -15.99
CA ASP A 54 0.99 -3.29 -16.92
C ASP A 54 -0.36 -2.60 -16.61
N VAL A 55 -0.45 -1.85 -15.50
CA VAL A 55 -1.71 -1.26 -15.00
C VAL A 55 -1.88 0.22 -15.41
N PHE A 56 -0.76 0.91 -15.58
CA PHE A 56 -0.71 2.34 -15.87
C PHE A 56 -0.10 2.62 -17.24
N ASP A 57 -0.60 3.67 -17.89
CA ASP A 57 0.14 4.31 -18.97
C ASP A 57 1.17 5.26 -18.34
N PHE A 58 2.42 4.82 -18.26
CA PHE A 58 3.49 5.60 -17.63
C PHE A 58 3.88 6.86 -18.42
N GLY A 59 3.60 6.92 -19.73
CA GLY A 59 3.84 8.13 -20.51
C GLY A 59 2.88 9.23 -20.10
N VAL A 60 1.60 8.87 -20.00
CA VAL A 60 0.52 9.78 -19.58
C VAL A 60 0.62 10.10 -18.08
N LEU A 61 0.82 9.08 -17.23
CA LEU A 61 0.90 9.24 -15.78
C LEU A 61 1.99 10.24 -15.37
N LYS A 62 3.15 10.24 -16.04
CA LYS A 62 4.22 11.18 -15.73
C LYS A 62 3.76 12.63 -15.95
N ILE A 63 3.12 12.89 -17.09
CA ILE A 63 2.61 14.23 -17.43
C ILE A 63 1.53 14.65 -16.43
N GLU A 64 0.61 13.75 -16.11
CA GLU A 64 -0.45 14.04 -15.14
C GLU A 64 0.09 14.32 -13.74
N LEU A 65 1.14 13.61 -13.30
CA LEU A 65 1.82 13.88 -12.03
C LEU A 65 2.52 15.24 -12.04
N GLU A 66 3.18 15.62 -13.14
CA GLU A 66 3.77 16.95 -13.28
C GLU A 66 2.70 18.05 -13.20
N VAL A 67 1.53 17.84 -13.80
CA VAL A 67 0.38 18.76 -13.69
C VAL A 67 -0.14 18.82 -12.25
N LEU A 68 -0.26 17.68 -11.57
CA LEU A 68 -0.66 17.61 -10.16
C LEU A 68 0.31 18.38 -9.27
N TYR A 69 1.63 18.18 -9.45
CA TYR A 69 2.65 18.86 -8.65
C TYR A 69 2.70 20.36 -8.92
N ALA A 70 2.22 20.83 -10.08
CA ALA A 70 2.07 22.26 -10.34
C ALA A 70 0.79 22.86 -9.72
N ASP A 71 -0.21 22.05 -9.40
CA ASP A 71 -1.48 22.49 -8.83
C ASP A 71 -1.38 22.75 -7.32
N ARG A 72 -1.27 24.03 -6.95
CA ARG A 72 -1.16 24.45 -5.54
C ARG A 72 -2.40 24.13 -4.71
N ASP A 73 -3.57 23.97 -5.33
CA ASP A 73 -4.81 23.66 -4.61
C ASP A 73 -4.81 22.21 -4.10
N SER A 74 -3.92 21.36 -4.62
CA SER A 74 -3.75 19.95 -4.21
C SER A 74 -2.82 19.76 -3.00
N TYR A 75 -2.07 20.80 -2.60
CA TYR A 75 -1.03 20.71 -1.58
C TYR A 75 -1.63 20.55 -0.17
N LYS A 76 -0.89 19.86 0.72
CA LYS A 76 -1.25 19.66 2.15
C LYS A 76 -2.61 18.99 2.37
N ARG A 77 -3.12 18.26 1.38
CA ARG A 77 -4.33 17.43 1.48
C ARG A 77 -3.99 16.02 1.88
N THR A 78 -4.79 15.42 2.76
CA THR A 78 -4.64 13.98 3.00
C THR A 78 -5.03 13.20 1.74
N LEU A 79 -4.61 11.94 1.62
CA LEU A 79 -4.93 11.11 0.44
C LEU A 79 -6.45 11.01 0.18
N PRO A 80 -7.33 10.82 1.19
CA PRO A 80 -8.78 10.90 1.00
C PRO A 80 -9.26 12.27 0.54
N ASP A 81 -8.74 13.37 1.11
CA ASP A 81 -9.13 14.73 0.72
C ASP A 81 -8.71 15.05 -0.72
N LEU A 82 -7.58 14.49 -1.17
CA LEU A 82 -7.09 14.63 -2.53
C LEU A 82 -7.99 13.88 -3.51
N LEU A 83 -8.46 12.69 -3.14
CA LEU A 83 -9.44 11.93 -3.94
C LEU A 83 -10.78 12.66 -4.03
N GLU A 84 -11.27 13.22 -2.91
CA GLU A 84 -12.48 14.04 -2.88
C GLU A 84 -12.34 15.29 -3.75
N TYR A 85 -11.19 15.97 -3.69
CA TYR A 85 -10.86 17.09 -4.56
C TYR A 85 -10.94 16.71 -6.05
N PHE A 86 -10.41 15.55 -6.44
CA PHE A 86 -10.50 15.09 -7.83
C PHE A 86 -11.95 14.90 -8.29
N LEU A 87 -12.80 14.35 -7.43
CA LEU A 87 -14.21 14.09 -7.72
C LEU A 87 -15.04 15.38 -7.83
N ILE A 88 -14.82 16.33 -6.91
CA ILE A 88 -15.53 17.62 -6.89
C ILE A 88 -15.10 18.48 -8.08
N SER A 89 -13.80 18.53 -8.35
CA SER A 89 -13.22 19.35 -9.42
C SER A 89 -13.30 18.70 -10.81
N LYS A 90 -13.90 17.49 -10.92
CA LYS A 90 -13.99 16.71 -12.17
C LYS A 90 -12.64 16.45 -12.84
N LEU A 91 -11.60 16.31 -12.02
CA LEU A 91 -10.25 15.98 -12.46
C LEU A 91 -10.09 14.48 -12.74
N ASP A 92 -11.05 13.65 -12.33
CA ASP A 92 -11.08 12.21 -12.64
C ASP A 92 -11.04 11.93 -14.15
N GLY A 93 -11.65 12.80 -14.97
CA GLY A 93 -11.57 12.70 -16.43
C GLY A 93 -10.34 13.38 -17.04
N ALA A 94 -9.77 14.38 -16.36
CA ALA A 94 -8.64 15.16 -16.86
C ALA A 94 -7.28 14.51 -16.55
N LEU A 95 -7.18 13.84 -15.40
CA LEU A 95 -5.99 13.16 -14.87
C LEU A 95 -6.32 11.70 -14.48
N PRO A 96 -6.79 10.88 -15.44
CA PRO A 96 -7.28 9.53 -15.16
C PRO A 96 -6.23 8.56 -14.61
N GLN A 97 -4.95 8.68 -14.97
CA GLN A 97 -3.91 7.79 -14.42
C GLN A 97 -3.55 8.16 -12.98
N VAL A 98 -3.51 9.45 -12.66
CA VAL A 98 -3.32 9.93 -11.28
C VAL A 98 -4.52 9.57 -10.42
N PHE A 99 -5.74 9.73 -10.93
CA PHE A 99 -6.93 9.30 -10.21
C PHE A 99 -6.89 7.79 -9.88
N LYS A 100 -6.54 6.96 -10.86
CA LYS A 100 -6.31 5.52 -10.66
C LYS A 100 -5.21 5.23 -9.62
N LEU A 101 -4.14 6.04 -9.59
CA LEU A 101 -3.08 5.92 -8.59
C LEU A 101 -3.58 6.26 -7.18
N LEU A 102 -4.40 7.30 -7.04
CA LEU A 102 -5.02 7.67 -5.76
C LEU A 102 -5.94 6.55 -5.25
N GLU A 103 -6.77 5.95 -6.12
CA GLU A 103 -7.60 4.79 -5.80
C GLU A 103 -6.76 3.58 -5.36
N LEU A 104 -5.66 3.30 -6.07
CA LEU A 104 -4.73 2.24 -5.66
C LEU A 104 -4.17 2.51 -4.26
N CYS A 105 -3.67 3.73 -4.04
CA CYS A 105 -3.06 4.13 -2.78
C CYS A 105 -4.04 4.11 -1.61
N ILE A 106 -5.32 4.44 -1.79
CA ILE A 106 -6.32 4.41 -0.70
C ILE A 106 -6.75 2.99 -0.33
N CYS A 107 -6.60 2.02 -1.24
CA CYS A 107 -6.85 0.61 -0.96
C CYS A 107 -5.70 -0.09 -0.19
N ILE A 108 -4.48 0.46 -0.22
CA ILE A 108 -3.30 -0.08 0.49
C ILE A 108 -3.36 0.08 2.03
N PRO A 109 -3.86 1.18 2.63
CA PRO A 109 -4.00 1.29 4.09
C PRO A 109 -4.94 0.24 4.73
N ALA A 110 -5.81 -0.40 3.94
CA ALA A 110 -6.59 -1.54 4.40
C ALA A 110 -5.73 -2.78 4.72
N THR A 111 -4.44 -2.80 4.34
CA THR A 111 -3.52 -3.92 4.57
C THR A 111 -2.34 -3.62 5.49
N SER A 112 -2.27 -2.47 6.18
CA SER A 112 -1.21 -2.25 7.19
C SER A 112 -1.75 -2.44 8.62
N ALA A 113 -2.71 -1.62 9.06
CA ALA A 113 -3.30 -1.75 10.40
C ALA A 113 -4.16 -3.01 10.58
N ALA A 114 -4.91 -3.42 9.55
CA ALA A 114 -5.66 -4.68 9.58
C ALA A 114 -4.73 -5.91 9.63
N VAL A 115 -3.52 -5.76 9.07
CA VAL A 115 -2.51 -6.81 8.99
C VAL A 115 -1.71 -6.89 10.28
N GLU A 116 -1.32 -5.78 10.91
CA GLU A 116 -0.75 -5.80 12.27
C GLU A 116 -1.69 -6.46 13.29
N ARG A 117 -2.99 -6.16 13.20
CA ARG A 117 -4.02 -6.81 14.03
C ARG A 117 -4.10 -8.31 13.72
N SER A 118 -4.01 -8.69 12.45
CA SER A 118 -3.99 -10.10 12.00
C SER A 118 -2.73 -10.85 12.44
N PHE A 119 -1.55 -10.23 12.36
CA PHE A 119 -0.28 -10.77 12.84
C PHE A 119 -0.26 -10.92 14.36
N SER A 120 -0.82 -9.96 15.09
CA SER A 120 -0.96 -10.06 16.55
C SER A 120 -1.87 -11.21 16.96
N ALA A 121 -2.98 -11.44 16.24
CA ALA A 121 -3.84 -12.60 16.43
C ALA A 121 -3.10 -13.91 16.09
N LEU A 122 -2.38 -13.96 14.97
CA LEU A 122 -1.58 -15.12 14.56
C LEU A 122 -0.46 -15.45 15.57
N LYS A 123 0.25 -14.42 16.05
CA LYS A 123 1.29 -14.55 17.07
C LYS A 123 0.73 -15.08 18.39
N ARG A 124 -0.48 -14.64 18.78
CA ARG A 124 -1.19 -15.21 19.94
C ARG A 124 -1.52 -16.69 19.75
N ILE A 125 -2.04 -17.08 18.57
CA ILE A 125 -2.36 -18.49 18.25
C ILE A 125 -1.08 -19.35 18.25
N HIS A 126 -0.01 -18.86 17.61
CA HIS A 126 1.28 -19.54 17.57
C HIS A 126 1.87 -19.74 18.98
N THR A 127 1.87 -18.70 19.81
CA THR A 127 2.34 -18.78 21.21
C THR A 127 1.49 -19.74 22.03
N PHE A 128 0.16 -19.70 21.86
CA PHE A 128 -0.75 -20.63 22.54
C PHE A 128 -0.45 -22.09 22.19
N ILE A 129 -0.25 -22.40 20.90
CA ILE A 129 0.04 -23.76 20.44
C ILE A 129 1.44 -24.22 20.88
N SER A 130 2.42 -23.33 20.83
CA SER A 130 3.81 -23.63 21.22
C SER A 130 3.98 -23.79 22.74
N GLY A 131 3.09 -23.18 23.53
CA GLY A 131 3.07 -23.30 24.99
C GLY A 131 2.34 -24.53 25.52
N ILE A 132 1.65 -25.32 24.68
CA ILE A 132 1.01 -26.57 25.11
C ILE A 132 2.08 -27.66 25.27
N PRO A 133 2.34 -28.17 26.49
CA PRO A 133 3.24 -29.30 26.68
C PRO A 133 2.67 -30.54 25.98
N LYS A 134 3.52 -31.34 25.31
CA LYS A 134 3.17 -32.56 24.55
C LYS A 134 2.41 -33.67 25.34
N VAL A 135 2.17 -33.47 26.64
CA VAL A 135 1.77 -34.52 27.61
C VAL A 135 0.28 -34.89 27.56
N ARG A 136 -0.58 -34.16 26.82
CA ARG A 136 -2.04 -34.39 26.82
C ARG A 136 -2.56 -35.18 25.61
N ARG A 137 -1.83 -36.20 25.15
CA ARG A 137 -2.24 -37.06 24.01
C ARG A 137 -2.50 -38.54 24.33
N GLU A 138 -2.41 -38.97 25.59
CA GLU A 138 -2.53 -40.40 25.91
C GLU A 138 -3.80 -40.78 26.71
N ASN A 139 -4.69 -39.83 27.03
CA ASN A 139 -5.87 -40.08 27.88
C ASN A 139 -7.23 -39.90 27.19
N LEU A 140 -7.30 -40.10 25.87
CA LEU A 140 -8.57 -40.31 25.17
C LEU A 140 -8.37 -41.48 24.19
N THR A 141 -8.35 -42.67 24.79
CA THR A 141 -8.62 -43.95 24.11
C THR A 141 -10.04 -43.95 23.56
#